data_AF-A0A4R3ZSF9-F1
#
_entry.id   AF-A0A4R3ZSF9-F1
#
_cell.length_a   1.000
_cell.length_b   1.000
_cell.length_c   1.000
_cell.angle_alpha   90.00
_cell.angle_beta   90.00
_cell.angle_gamma   90.00
#
_symmetry.space_group_name_H-M   'P 1'
#
loop_
_entity.id
_entity.type
_entity.pdbx_description
1 polymer ?
#
loop_
_entity_poly.entity_id
_entity_poly.type
_entity_poly.pdbx_seq_one_letter_code
_entity_poly.pdbx_strand_id
1 'polypeptide(L)'
;MAATLEGAEDTARSAAETLAATIEAGVSEDRRQTDEFITELTDFALELLHSWPSTAPRVHIDGLLSLLIRARTAHEQDDADDLLVALVGMRTVLSRIQRQKRLARIEDPQEALALLDTSLDGWSADDIARVVGAQSRVLANWRAGAVPRRAALERLQMVAELVVELRTAMTARGVRMWFDNPVPQLDGRSPLEVLEEGDLRAQAELLEFARGGLR
;
A
#
# COMPACT_ATOMS: atom_id res chain seq x y z
N MET A 1 -0.72 21.09 17.46
CA MET A 1 -1.64 19.96 17.23
C MET A 1 -0.98 19.07 16.20
N ALA A 2 -0.51 17.89 16.60
CA ALA A 2 0.12 16.96 15.67
C ALA A 2 -0.98 16.47 14.71
N ALA A 3 -0.82 16.73 13.41
CA ALA A 3 -1.63 16.08 12.40
C ALA A 3 -1.46 14.57 12.59
N THR A 4 -2.56 13.87 12.85
CA THR A 4 -2.53 12.42 13.05
C THR A 4 -2.10 11.77 11.74
N LEU A 5 -1.34 10.67 11.84
CA LEU A 5 -0.97 9.84 10.69
C LEU A 5 -2.19 9.41 9.86
N GLU A 6 -3.37 9.41 10.44
CA GLU A 6 -4.65 9.10 9.81
C GLU A 6 -5.06 10.13 8.74
N GLY A 7 -5.06 11.44 9.07
CA GLY A 7 -5.47 12.49 8.13
C GLY A 7 -4.61 12.52 6.86
N ALA A 8 -3.30 12.39 7.01
CA ALA A 8 -2.39 12.37 5.87
C ALA A 8 -2.54 11.11 4.98
N GLU A 9 -3.19 10.02 5.43
CA GLU A 9 -3.39 8.80 4.62
C GLU A 9 -4.60 8.98 3.71
N ASP A 10 -5.71 9.47 4.26
CA ASP A 10 -6.92 9.76 3.50
C ASP A 10 -6.67 10.83 2.46
N THR A 11 -5.87 11.85 2.78
CA THR A 11 -5.49 12.86 1.79
C THR A 11 -4.59 12.29 0.69
N ALA A 12 -3.64 11.40 1.01
CA ALA A 12 -2.81 10.74 -0.01
C ALA A 12 -3.61 9.82 -0.93
N ARG A 13 -4.59 9.10 -0.38
CA ARG A 13 -5.51 8.24 -1.13
C ARG A 13 -6.39 9.07 -2.06
N SER A 14 -7.04 10.10 -1.53
CA SER A 14 -7.87 11.03 -2.30
C SER A 14 -7.07 11.67 -3.45
N ALA A 15 -5.85 12.16 -3.17
CA ALA A 15 -4.98 12.72 -4.20
C ALA A 15 -4.60 11.71 -5.30
N ALA A 16 -4.31 10.46 -4.92
CA ALA A 16 -3.99 9.40 -5.89
C ALA A 16 -5.19 9.01 -6.76
N GLU A 17 -6.40 8.96 -6.19
CA GLU A 17 -7.65 8.69 -6.91
C GLU A 17 -7.98 9.83 -7.88
N THR A 18 -7.88 11.09 -7.44
CA THR A 18 -8.08 12.26 -8.31
C THR A 18 -7.03 12.27 -9.44
N LEU A 19 -5.76 11.99 -9.16
CA LEU A 19 -4.72 11.85 -10.18
C LEU A 19 -5.04 10.77 -11.21
N ALA A 20 -5.53 9.60 -10.77
CA ALA A 20 -5.92 8.54 -11.67
C ALA A 20 -7.06 8.99 -12.60
N ALA A 21 -8.09 9.62 -12.04
CA ALA A 21 -9.21 10.14 -12.81
C ALA A 21 -8.78 11.22 -13.82
N THR A 22 -7.89 12.14 -13.43
CA THR A 22 -7.35 13.19 -14.31
C THR A 22 -6.53 12.58 -15.45
N ILE A 23 -5.69 11.57 -15.17
CA ILE A 23 -4.92 10.87 -16.20
C ILE A 23 -5.86 10.12 -17.18
N GLU A 24 -6.91 9.47 -16.66
CA GLU A 24 -7.88 8.70 -17.45
C GLU A 24 -8.78 9.58 -18.32
N ALA A 25 -9.20 10.74 -17.83
CA ALA A 25 -9.96 11.73 -18.58
C ALA A 25 -9.15 12.38 -19.72
N GLY A 26 -7.83 12.13 -19.76
CA GLY A 26 -6.87 12.95 -20.47
C GLY A 26 -6.67 14.27 -19.74
N VAL A 27 -5.45 14.80 -19.74
CA VAL A 27 -5.20 16.17 -19.27
C VAL A 27 -6.13 17.07 -20.07
N SER A 28 -7.18 17.59 -19.41
CA SER A 28 -8.30 18.21 -20.09
C SER A 28 -7.85 19.43 -20.89
N GLU A 29 -8.56 19.74 -21.98
CA GLU A 29 -8.33 20.95 -22.79
C GLU A 29 -8.59 22.25 -21.98
N ASP A 30 -9.14 22.14 -20.76
CA ASP A 30 -9.38 23.26 -19.84
C ASP A 30 -8.15 23.50 -18.95
N ARG A 31 -7.24 24.36 -19.42
CA ARG A 31 -6.01 24.76 -18.68
C ARG A 31 -6.31 25.19 -17.24
N ARG A 32 -7.42 25.89 -17.02
CA ARG A 32 -7.81 26.36 -15.68
C ARG A 32 -8.07 25.20 -14.72
N GLN A 33 -8.71 24.12 -15.20
CA GLN A 33 -8.94 22.92 -14.38
C GLN A 33 -7.61 22.22 -14.05
N THR A 34 -6.67 22.19 -15.01
CA THR A 34 -5.34 21.63 -14.77
C THR A 34 -4.53 22.47 -13.78
N ASP A 35 -4.60 23.80 -13.85
CA ASP A 35 -3.95 24.73 -12.92
C ASP A 35 -4.50 24.62 -11.49
N GLU A 36 -5.84 24.57 -11.36
CA GLU A 36 -6.52 24.33 -10.09
C GLU A 36 -6.04 23.00 -9.48
N PHE A 37 -5.99 21.94 -10.28
CA PHE A 37 -5.54 20.63 -9.86
C PHE A 37 -4.06 20.59 -9.43
N ILE A 38 -3.15 21.20 -10.20
CA ILE A 38 -1.72 21.29 -9.82
C ILE A 38 -1.56 22.07 -8.51
N THR A 39 -2.37 23.11 -8.30
CA THR A 39 -2.37 23.91 -7.07
C THR A 39 -2.86 23.08 -5.87
N GLU A 40 -3.98 22.38 -6.00
CA GLU A 40 -4.50 21.48 -4.95
C GLU A 40 -3.49 20.40 -4.57
N LEU A 41 -2.82 19.77 -5.55
CA LEU A 41 -1.77 18.79 -5.28
C LEU A 41 -0.54 19.40 -4.61
N THR A 42 -0.22 20.66 -4.92
CA THR A 42 0.89 21.38 -4.29
C THR A 42 0.58 21.63 -2.82
N ASP A 43 -0.61 22.14 -2.52
CA ASP A 43 -1.07 22.38 -1.15
C ASP A 43 -1.10 21.07 -0.35
N PHE A 44 -1.58 19.99 -0.95
CA PHE A 44 -1.53 18.67 -0.36
C PHE A 44 -0.10 18.20 -0.06
N ALA A 45 0.83 18.32 -1.01
CA ALA A 45 2.21 17.90 -0.79
C ALA A 45 2.89 18.71 0.32
N LEU A 46 2.56 20.00 0.46
CA LEU A 46 3.01 20.84 1.56
C LEU A 46 2.41 20.38 2.89
N GLU A 47 1.11 20.08 2.95
CA GLU A 47 0.48 19.52 4.15
C GLU A 47 1.10 18.17 4.54
N LEU A 48 1.35 17.32 3.56
CA LEU A 48 2.01 16.03 3.75
C LEU A 48 3.42 16.22 4.33
N LEU A 49 4.21 17.18 3.82
CA LEU A 49 5.53 17.51 4.35
C LEU A 49 5.48 17.95 5.82
N HIS A 50 4.45 18.69 6.22
CA HIS A 50 4.29 19.18 7.59
C HIS A 50 3.81 18.08 8.57
N SER A 51 3.00 17.14 8.08
CA SER A 51 2.46 16.03 8.88
C SER A 51 3.36 14.79 8.87
N TRP A 52 4.38 14.76 8.00
CA TRP A 52 5.25 13.59 7.87
C TRP A 52 6.13 13.38 9.11
N PRO A 53 6.24 12.15 9.62
CA PRO A 53 7.13 11.84 10.73
C PRO A 53 8.58 12.21 10.37
N SER A 54 9.27 12.89 11.28
CA SER A 54 10.69 13.28 11.08
C SER A 54 11.63 12.08 10.92
N THR A 55 11.18 10.89 11.33
CA THR A 55 11.91 9.62 11.24
C THR A 55 11.68 8.87 9.93
N ALA A 56 10.69 9.25 9.12
CA ALA A 56 10.36 8.55 7.88
C ALA A 56 11.24 9.04 6.70
N PRO A 57 11.59 8.16 5.74
CA PRO A 57 12.45 8.52 4.61
C PRO A 57 11.86 9.69 3.79
N ARG A 58 12.63 10.78 3.67
CA ARG A 58 12.22 11.99 2.93
C ARG A 58 12.24 11.84 1.41
N VAL A 59 12.92 10.80 0.90
CA VAL A 59 13.10 10.53 -0.53
C VAL A 59 11.79 10.53 -1.33
N HIS A 60 10.68 10.08 -0.73
CA HIS A 60 9.38 10.08 -1.40
C HIS A 60 8.76 11.48 -1.46
N ILE A 61 8.90 12.28 -0.41
CA ILE A 61 8.39 13.66 -0.39
C ILE A 61 9.21 14.54 -1.33
N ASP A 62 10.53 14.42 -1.29
CA ASP A 62 11.43 15.17 -2.19
C ASP A 62 11.15 14.80 -3.66
N GLY A 63 10.87 13.52 -3.93
CA GLY A 63 10.43 13.05 -5.23
C GLY A 63 9.09 13.65 -5.67
N LEU A 64 8.09 13.70 -4.77
CA LEU A 64 6.79 14.31 -5.04
C LEU A 64 6.91 15.80 -5.37
N LEU A 65 7.68 16.55 -4.58
CA LEU A 65 7.94 17.98 -4.81
C LEU A 65 8.64 18.21 -6.15
N SER A 66 9.64 17.39 -6.47
CA SER A 66 10.35 17.47 -7.76
C SER A 66 9.40 17.24 -8.94
N LEU A 67 8.48 16.29 -8.83
CA LEU A 67 7.48 16.01 -9.86
C LEU A 67 6.42 17.12 -9.96
N LEU A 68 6.03 17.75 -8.86
CA LEU A 68 5.13 18.91 -8.86
C LEU A 68 5.75 20.10 -9.57
N ILE A 69 7.02 20.39 -9.30
CA ILE A 69 7.77 21.44 -9.99
C ILE A 69 7.79 21.14 -11.50
N ARG A 70 8.10 19.90 -11.88
CA ARG A 70 8.10 19.47 -13.29
C ARG A 70 6.73 19.64 -13.94
N ALA A 71 5.65 19.20 -13.28
CA ALA A 71 4.30 19.34 -13.80
C ALA A 71 3.90 20.81 -14.01
N ARG A 72 4.24 21.70 -13.06
CA ARG A 72 3.98 23.13 -13.20
C ARG A 72 4.76 23.72 -14.37
N THR A 73 6.06 23.43 -14.49
CA THR A 73 6.87 23.89 -15.62
C THR A 73 6.33 23.40 -16.96
N ALA A 74 5.95 22.13 -17.05
CA ALA A 74 5.35 21.55 -18.26
C ALA A 74 4.02 22.24 -18.61
N HIS A 75 3.16 22.52 -17.62
CA HIS A 75 1.91 23.23 -17.83
C HIS A 75 2.10 24.67 -18.32
N GLU A 76 3.07 25.40 -17.73
CA GLU A 76 3.45 26.75 -18.16
C GLU A 76 3.99 26.77 -19.61
N GLN A 77 4.61 25.68 -20.06
CA GLN A 77 5.21 25.53 -21.39
C GLN A 77 4.28 24.90 -22.43
N ASP A 78 3.04 24.53 -22.08
CA ASP A 78 2.15 23.74 -22.93
C ASP A 78 2.73 22.38 -23.37
N ASP A 79 3.62 21.80 -22.55
CA ASP A 79 4.21 20.49 -22.80
C ASP A 79 3.33 19.38 -22.18
N ALA A 80 2.35 18.92 -22.96
CA ALA A 80 1.40 17.90 -22.52
C ALA A 80 2.07 16.55 -22.20
N ASP A 81 3.13 16.19 -22.93
CA ASP A 81 3.83 14.91 -22.72
C ASP A 81 4.62 14.94 -21.42
N ASP A 82 5.34 16.02 -21.14
CA ASP A 82 6.11 16.16 -19.91
C ASP A 82 5.20 16.27 -18.68
N LEU A 83 4.06 16.96 -18.83
CA LEU A 83 3.02 17.04 -17.80
C LEU A 83 2.47 15.64 -17.48
N LEU A 84 2.13 14.84 -18.49
CA LEU A 84 1.63 13.48 -18.29
C LEU A 84 2.67 12.61 -17.57
N VAL A 85 3.95 12.70 -17.95
CA VAL A 85 5.04 11.96 -17.28
C VAL A 85 5.15 12.38 -15.81
N ALA A 86 5.05 13.67 -15.51
CA ALA A 86 5.07 14.17 -14.15
C ALA A 86 3.88 13.64 -13.32
N LEU A 87 2.66 13.69 -13.86
CA LEU A 87 1.45 13.19 -13.20
C LEU A 87 1.52 11.69 -12.92
N VAL A 88 1.96 10.88 -13.90
CA VAL A 88 2.17 9.43 -13.72
C VAL A 88 3.24 9.15 -12.66
N GLY A 89 4.31 9.94 -12.65
CA GLY A 89 5.33 9.89 -11.60
C GLY A 89 4.74 10.17 -10.22
N MET A 90 3.91 11.22 -10.09
CA MET A 90 3.28 11.59 -8.82
C MET A 90 2.37 10.48 -8.32
N ARG A 91 1.51 9.92 -9.18
CA ARG A 91 0.65 8.77 -8.84
C ARG A 91 1.48 7.62 -8.27
N THR A 92 2.62 7.32 -8.88
CA THR A 92 3.53 6.26 -8.44
C THR A 92 4.10 6.55 -7.05
N VAL A 93 4.56 7.78 -6.80
CA VAL A 93 5.11 8.21 -5.50
C VAL A 93 4.04 8.18 -4.41
N LEU A 94 2.84 8.70 -4.69
CA LEU A 94 1.73 8.68 -3.73
C LEU A 94 1.28 7.26 -3.40
N SER A 95 1.22 6.37 -4.38
CA SER A 95 0.93 4.95 -4.16
C SER A 95 1.97 4.30 -3.22
N ARG A 96 3.26 4.65 -3.37
CA ARG A 96 4.33 4.18 -2.47
C ARG A 96 4.20 4.73 -1.06
N ILE A 97 3.87 6.02 -0.92
CA ILE A 97 3.61 6.67 0.37
C ILE A 97 2.44 5.99 1.08
N GLN A 98 1.33 5.77 0.37
CA GLN A 98 0.16 5.08 0.91
C GLN A 98 0.50 3.66 1.35
N ARG A 99 1.27 2.93 0.54
CA ARG A 99 1.77 1.60 0.88
C ARG A 99 2.60 1.62 2.16
N GLN A 100 3.58 2.51 2.27
CA GLN A 100 4.44 2.61 3.45
C GLN A 100 3.62 2.89 4.73
N LYS A 101 2.59 3.73 4.64
CA LYS A 101 1.71 4.01 5.78
C LYS A 101 0.86 2.82 6.19
N ARG A 102 0.29 2.10 5.22
CA ARG A 102 -0.42 0.85 5.50
C ARG A 102 0.48 -0.15 6.23
N LEU A 103 1.74 -0.28 5.79
CA LEU A 103 2.71 -1.15 6.46
C LEU A 103 3.05 -0.68 7.89
N ALA A 104 3.12 0.63 8.15
CA ALA A 104 3.33 1.15 9.50
C ALA A 104 2.16 0.81 10.46
N ARG A 105 0.92 0.70 9.96
CA ARG A 105 -0.25 0.32 10.77
C ARG A 105 -0.27 -1.15 11.16
N ILE A 106 0.43 -2.00 10.41
CA ILE A 106 0.49 -3.44 10.65
C ILE A 106 1.20 -3.76 11.99
N GLU A 107 1.93 -2.81 12.59
CA GLU A 107 2.50 -2.97 13.93
C GLU A 107 1.44 -3.32 15.00
N ASP A 108 0.22 -2.82 14.86
CA ASP A 108 -0.90 -3.15 15.74
C ASP A 108 -1.71 -4.36 15.21
N PRO A 109 -1.98 -5.38 16.04
CA PRO A 109 -2.67 -6.59 15.61
C PRO A 109 -4.13 -6.37 15.21
N GLN A 110 -4.83 -5.40 15.82
CA GLN A 110 -6.22 -5.11 15.48
C GLN A 110 -6.29 -4.41 14.12
N GLU A 111 -5.38 -3.47 13.88
CA GLU A 111 -5.21 -2.80 12.59
C GLU A 111 -4.82 -3.78 11.48
N ALA A 112 -3.88 -4.70 11.74
CA ALA A 112 -3.53 -5.75 10.78
C ALA A 112 -4.73 -6.64 10.43
N LEU A 113 -5.56 -7.02 11.41
CA LEU A 113 -6.77 -7.81 11.16
C LEU A 113 -7.85 -7.00 10.41
N ALA A 114 -8.06 -5.73 10.75
CA ALA A 114 -9.01 -4.87 10.04
C ALA A 114 -8.60 -4.67 8.57
N LEU A 115 -7.29 -4.55 8.31
CA LEU A 115 -6.74 -4.51 6.96
C LEU A 115 -7.05 -5.79 6.19
N LEU A 116 -6.84 -6.95 6.80
CA LEU A 116 -7.16 -8.25 6.19
C LEU A 116 -8.66 -8.38 5.90
N ASP A 117 -9.51 -8.04 6.86
CA ASP A 117 -10.97 -8.11 6.72
C ASP A 117 -11.47 -7.23 5.54
N THR A 118 -10.90 -6.04 5.39
CA THR A 118 -11.26 -5.11 4.30
C THR A 118 -10.68 -5.56 2.95
N SER A 119 -9.43 -6.05 2.95
CA SER A 119 -8.70 -6.38 1.72
C SER A 119 -9.13 -7.72 1.10
N LEU A 120 -9.59 -8.64 1.94
CA LEU A 120 -9.96 -10.01 1.57
C LEU A 120 -11.48 -10.21 1.62
N ASP A 121 -12.24 -9.26 1.09
CA ASP A 121 -13.69 -9.37 1.01
C ASP A 121 -14.12 -10.72 0.40
N GLY A 122 -15.11 -11.35 1.03
CA GLY A 122 -15.59 -12.69 0.73
C GLY A 122 -14.79 -13.86 1.32
N TRP A 123 -13.71 -13.62 2.07
CA TRP A 123 -13.04 -14.66 2.85
C TRP A 123 -13.79 -14.94 4.16
N SER A 124 -13.83 -16.21 4.57
CA SER A 124 -14.35 -16.57 5.89
C SER A 124 -13.32 -16.30 6.99
N ALA A 125 -13.79 -16.21 8.25
CA ALA A 125 -12.90 -16.12 9.39
C ALA A 125 -11.92 -17.31 9.48
N ASP A 126 -12.36 -18.50 9.04
CA ASP A 126 -11.53 -19.71 8.98
C ASP A 126 -10.45 -19.61 7.90
N ASP A 127 -10.75 -18.98 6.76
CA ASP A 127 -9.76 -18.76 5.70
C ASP A 127 -8.65 -17.82 6.18
N ILE A 128 -9.02 -16.74 6.88
CA ILE A 128 -8.06 -15.79 7.46
C ILE A 128 -7.26 -16.47 8.59
N ALA A 129 -7.93 -17.24 9.45
CA ALA A 129 -7.28 -17.99 10.54
C ALA A 129 -6.22 -18.95 10.01
N ARG A 130 -6.53 -19.67 8.92
CA ARG A 130 -5.61 -20.60 8.27
C ARG A 130 -4.34 -19.91 7.78
N VAL A 131 -4.43 -18.81 7.02
CA VAL A 131 -3.23 -18.13 6.51
C VAL A 131 -2.40 -17.50 7.63
N VAL A 132 -3.07 -16.92 8.64
CA VAL A 132 -2.42 -16.34 9.82
C VAL A 132 -1.83 -17.40 10.76
N GLY A 133 -2.16 -18.69 10.58
CA GLY A 133 -1.67 -19.78 11.43
C GLY A 133 -2.29 -19.76 12.83
N ALA A 134 -3.54 -19.31 12.95
CA ALA A 134 -4.28 -19.20 14.19
C ALA A 134 -5.62 -19.95 14.10
N GLN A 135 -6.32 -20.09 15.23
CA GLN A 135 -7.72 -20.55 15.23
C GLN A 135 -8.65 -19.35 15.12
N SER A 136 -9.82 -19.51 14.52
CA SER A 136 -10.80 -18.42 14.33
C SER A 136 -11.23 -17.78 15.65
N ARG A 137 -11.32 -18.56 16.73
CA ARG A 137 -11.55 -18.06 18.10
C ARG A 137 -10.40 -17.18 18.60
N VAL A 138 -9.16 -17.53 18.29
CA VAL A 138 -7.98 -16.74 18.65
C VAL A 138 -7.99 -15.41 17.90
N LEU A 139 -8.32 -15.43 16.61
CA LEU A 139 -8.49 -14.18 15.84
C LEU A 139 -9.61 -13.30 16.40
N ALA A 140 -10.73 -13.89 16.81
CA ALA A 140 -11.81 -13.14 17.45
C ALA A 140 -11.35 -12.44 18.75
N ASN A 141 -10.53 -13.12 19.56
CA ASN A 141 -9.94 -12.52 20.75
C ASN A 141 -8.97 -11.38 20.41
N TRP A 142 -8.16 -11.53 19.36
CA TRP A 142 -7.26 -10.46 18.93
C TRP A 142 -8.03 -9.24 18.42
N ARG A 143 -9.12 -9.43 17.65
CA ARG A 143 -10.03 -8.34 17.28
C ARG A 143 -10.61 -7.62 18.50
N ALA A 144 -10.86 -8.35 19.59
CA ALA A 144 -11.32 -7.81 20.86
C ALA A 144 -10.22 -7.17 21.73
N GLY A 145 -8.98 -7.06 21.22
CA GLY A 145 -7.87 -6.38 21.90
C GLY A 145 -6.90 -7.29 22.64
N ALA A 146 -7.04 -8.62 22.53
CA ALA A 146 -6.04 -9.52 23.10
C ALA A 146 -4.74 -9.45 22.29
N VAL A 147 -3.61 -9.31 22.97
CA VAL A 147 -2.29 -9.19 22.32
C VAL A 147 -1.80 -10.59 21.89
N PRO A 148 -1.45 -10.79 20.60
CA PRO A 148 -0.86 -12.04 20.14
C PRO A 148 0.52 -12.30 20.78
N ARG A 149 0.92 -13.57 20.84
CA ARG A 149 2.33 -13.89 21.12
C ARG A 149 3.21 -13.42 19.98
N ARG A 150 4.47 -13.09 20.27
CA ARG A 150 5.43 -12.56 19.29
C ARG A 150 5.43 -13.28 17.94
N ALA A 151 5.63 -14.60 17.92
CA ALA A 151 5.64 -15.36 16.65
C ALA A 151 4.32 -15.29 15.87
N ALA A 152 3.19 -15.24 16.58
CA ALA A 152 1.87 -15.11 15.98
C ALA A 152 1.61 -13.68 15.46
N LEU A 153 2.13 -12.67 16.16
CA LEU A 153 2.14 -11.29 15.71
C LEU A 153 2.99 -11.15 14.44
N GLU A 154 4.23 -11.63 14.45
CA GLU A 154 5.14 -11.59 13.29
C GLU A 154 4.49 -12.24 12.05
N ARG A 155 3.82 -13.40 12.22
CA ARG A 155 3.09 -14.04 11.13
C ARG A 155 1.87 -13.23 10.67
N LEU A 156 1.06 -12.71 11.60
CA LEU A 156 -0.09 -11.85 11.25
C LEU A 156 0.38 -10.63 10.44
N GLN A 157 1.48 -10.02 10.86
CA GLN A 157 2.07 -8.85 10.21
C GLN A 157 2.56 -9.17 8.80
N MET A 158 3.29 -10.27 8.66
CA MET A 158 3.75 -10.75 7.36
C MET A 158 2.58 -11.05 6.41
N VAL A 159 1.52 -11.71 6.89
CA VAL A 159 0.34 -12.01 6.06
C VAL A 159 -0.36 -10.72 5.64
N ALA A 160 -0.52 -9.75 6.55
CA ALA A 160 -1.08 -8.45 6.22
C ALA A 160 -0.24 -7.73 5.16
N GLU A 161 1.09 -7.77 5.29
CA GLU A 161 2.00 -7.17 4.32
C GLU A 161 1.90 -7.86 2.94
N LEU A 162 1.93 -9.19 2.90
CA LEU A 162 1.74 -9.96 1.66
C LEU A 162 0.41 -9.58 0.98
N VAL A 163 -0.67 -9.46 1.74
CA VAL A 163 -1.97 -9.07 1.20
C VAL A 163 -1.93 -7.64 0.65
N VAL A 164 -1.28 -6.69 1.34
CA VAL A 164 -1.08 -5.33 0.81
C VAL A 164 -0.38 -5.36 -0.54
N GLU A 165 0.68 -6.14 -0.68
CA GLU A 165 1.40 -6.27 -1.96
C GLU A 165 0.53 -6.91 -3.05
N LEU A 166 -0.04 -8.08 -2.78
CA LEU A 166 -0.73 -8.88 -3.78
C LEU A 166 -2.01 -8.17 -4.27
N ARG A 167 -2.70 -7.42 -3.40
CA ARG A 167 -3.93 -6.71 -3.78
C ARG A 167 -3.70 -5.54 -4.74
N THR A 168 -2.45 -5.15 -4.98
CA THR A 168 -2.12 -4.20 -6.07
C THR A 168 -2.33 -4.79 -7.47
N ALA A 169 -2.27 -6.13 -7.61
CA ALA A 169 -2.32 -6.81 -8.91
C ALA A 169 -3.35 -7.95 -8.98
N MET A 170 -3.82 -8.46 -7.83
CA MET A 170 -4.69 -9.63 -7.75
C MET A 170 -5.99 -9.30 -7.05
N THR A 171 -7.10 -9.92 -7.47
CA THR A 171 -8.39 -9.90 -6.75
C THR A 171 -8.29 -10.65 -5.41
N ALA A 172 -9.22 -10.43 -4.47
CA ALA A 172 -9.25 -11.19 -3.21
C ALA A 172 -9.33 -12.71 -3.42
N ARG A 173 -10.07 -13.15 -4.46
CA ARG A 173 -10.08 -14.55 -4.91
C ARG A 173 -8.71 -14.99 -5.45
N GLY A 174 -8.05 -14.14 -6.24
CA GLY A 174 -6.71 -14.39 -6.76
C GLY A 174 -5.68 -14.56 -5.63
N VAL A 175 -5.74 -13.72 -4.60
CA VAL A 175 -4.90 -13.85 -3.40
C VAL A 175 -5.13 -15.19 -2.71
N ARG A 176 -6.38 -15.66 -2.63
CA ARG A 176 -6.68 -16.98 -2.02
C ARG A 176 -5.98 -18.09 -2.78
N MET A 177 -6.16 -18.10 -4.10
CA MET A 177 -5.50 -19.06 -4.97
C MET A 177 -3.98 -18.96 -4.87
N TRP A 178 -3.42 -17.75 -4.75
CA TRP A 178 -1.98 -17.57 -4.61
C TRP A 178 -1.43 -18.25 -3.36
N PHE A 179 -2.10 -18.14 -2.21
CA PHE A 179 -1.65 -18.80 -0.98
C PHE A 179 -1.64 -20.33 -1.09
N ASP A 180 -2.56 -20.89 -1.88
CA ASP A 180 -2.77 -22.33 -1.99
C ASP A 180 -1.93 -22.99 -3.11
N ASN A 181 -1.43 -22.21 -4.08
CA ASN A 181 -0.76 -22.76 -5.26
C ASN A 181 0.77 -22.83 -5.08
N PRO A 182 1.40 -23.94 -5.49
CA PRO A 182 2.86 -24.05 -5.64
C PRO A 182 3.47 -22.93 -6.48
N VAL A 183 4.56 -22.36 -5.98
CA VAL A 183 5.35 -21.34 -6.66
C VAL A 183 6.72 -21.94 -7.02
N PRO A 184 7.11 -21.98 -8.31
CA PRO A 184 8.41 -22.53 -8.72
C PRO A 184 9.61 -21.88 -8.01
N GLN A 185 9.50 -20.60 -7.70
CA GLN A 185 10.52 -19.81 -7.00
C GLN A 185 10.67 -20.19 -5.52
N LEU A 186 9.72 -20.94 -4.95
CA LEU A 186 9.75 -21.44 -3.57
C LEU A 186 10.05 -22.95 -3.55
N ASP A 187 10.78 -23.45 -4.55
CA ASP A 187 11.06 -24.87 -4.76
C ASP A 187 9.80 -25.74 -4.91
N GLY A 188 8.74 -25.15 -5.48
CA GLY A 188 7.46 -25.84 -5.67
C GLY A 188 6.59 -25.92 -4.41
N ARG A 189 6.96 -25.23 -3.33
CA ARG A 189 6.08 -25.02 -2.17
C ARG A 189 5.06 -23.92 -2.46
N SER A 190 3.91 -24.03 -1.84
CA SER A 190 2.92 -22.96 -1.74
C SER A 190 3.34 -21.93 -0.70
N PRO A 191 2.90 -20.66 -0.82
CA PRO A 191 3.09 -19.66 0.22
C PRO A 191 2.59 -20.09 1.60
N LEU A 192 1.50 -20.85 1.66
CA LEU A 192 0.97 -21.36 2.93
C LEU A 192 1.95 -22.34 3.59
N GLU A 193 2.51 -23.28 2.84
CA GLU A 193 3.52 -24.23 3.35
C GLU A 193 4.74 -23.49 3.89
N VAL A 194 5.24 -22.49 3.15
CA VAL A 194 6.37 -21.65 3.60
C VAL A 194 6.06 -20.92 4.92
N LEU A 195 4.84 -20.40 5.07
CA LEU A 195 4.43 -19.75 6.31
C LEU A 195 4.34 -20.74 7.47
N GLU A 196 3.84 -21.96 7.23
CA GLU A 196 3.72 -23.04 8.22
C GLU A 196 5.06 -23.58 8.73
N GLU A 197 6.06 -23.69 7.84
CA GLU A 197 7.41 -24.15 8.20
C GLU A 197 8.15 -23.17 9.13
N GLY A 198 7.81 -21.88 9.09
CA GLY A 198 8.42 -20.87 9.95
C GLY A 198 9.86 -20.51 9.59
N ASP A 199 10.34 -20.90 8.40
CA ASP A 199 11.67 -20.54 7.91
C ASP A 199 11.71 -19.05 7.52
N LEU A 200 12.40 -18.26 8.35
CA LEU A 200 12.55 -16.81 8.17
C LEU A 200 13.15 -16.43 6.81
N ARG A 201 14.02 -17.27 6.25
CA ARG A 201 14.62 -17.01 4.94
C ARG A 201 13.59 -17.18 3.83
N ALA A 202 12.88 -18.31 3.82
CA ALA A 202 11.84 -18.59 2.84
C ALA A 202 10.69 -17.56 2.93
N GLN A 203 10.38 -17.10 4.13
CA GLN A 203 9.42 -16.03 4.38
C GLN A 203 9.87 -14.67 3.82
N ALA A 204 11.15 -14.32 3.93
CA ALA A 204 11.69 -13.11 3.32
C ALA A 204 11.66 -13.20 1.78
N GLU A 205 12.03 -14.36 1.22
CA GLU A 205 11.94 -14.64 -0.23
C GLU A 205 10.49 -14.54 -0.73
N LEU A 206 9.53 -14.99 0.08
CA LEU A 206 8.09 -14.88 -0.20
C LEU A 206 7.61 -13.42 -0.29
N LEU A 207 8.05 -12.57 0.65
CA LEU A 207 7.73 -11.14 0.63
C LEU A 207 8.33 -10.42 -0.59
N GLU A 208 9.59 -10.71 -0.91
CA GLU A 208 10.22 -10.15 -2.11
C GLU A 208 9.51 -10.58 -3.39
N PHE A 209 9.09 -11.84 -3.47
CA PHE A 209 8.29 -12.33 -4.59
C PHE A 209 6.95 -11.59 -4.71
N ALA A 210 6.23 -11.37 -3.60
CA ALA A 210 4.97 -10.64 -3.61
C ALA A 210 5.14 -9.17 -4.07
N ARG A 211 6.29 -8.55 -3.79
CA ARG A 211 6.66 -7.20 -4.25
C ARG A 211 7.03 -7.14 -5.73
N GLY A 212 7.04 -8.26 -6.44
CA GLY A 212 7.52 -8.38 -7.83
C GLY A 212 9.05 -8.46 -7.94
N GLY A 213 9.75 -8.67 -6.82
CA GLY A 213 11.19 -8.77 -6.74
C GLY A 213 11.66 -10.21 -6.83
N LEU A 214 11.60 -10.84 -8.01
CA LEU A 214 12.46 -11.98 -8.35
C LEU A 214 12.81 -11.90 -9.84
N ARG A 215 14.07 -11.58 -10.13
CA ARG A 215 14.74 -11.77 -11.42
C ARG A 215 15.78 -12.87 -11.26
#